data_AF-Q9K6W2-F1
#
_entry.id   AF-Q9K6W2-F1
#
_cell.length_a   1.000
_cell.length_b   1.000
_cell.length_c   1.000
_cell.angle_alpha   90.00
_cell.angle_beta   90.00
_cell.angle_gamma   90.00
#
_symmetry.space_group_name_H-M   'P 1'
#
loop_
_entity.id
_entity.type
_entity.pdbx_description
1 polymer ?
#
loop_
_entity_poly.entity_id
_entity_poly.type
_entity_poly.pdbx_seq_one_letter_code
_entity_poly.pdbx_strand_id
1 'polypeptide(L)'
;MSSLEQLSQLTNDLYAKVHAPLDSNHDLREKQMENIEQLLKERALVMEMGLERPKDQKSKQIVREILMKSQAIQEKLAEMSGMIHQEINQFKQKKQMNRKYDLPYDGPTVEGVFFDKRE
;
A
#
# COMPACT_ATOMS: atom_id res chain seq x y z
N MET A 1 -21.16 -12.67 18.57
CA MET A 1 -19.96 -13.28 17.97
C MET A 1 -18.88 -13.32 19.03
N SER A 2 -18.14 -14.41 19.16
CA SER A 2 -16.95 -14.45 20.03
C SER A 2 -15.87 -13.51 19.46
N SER A 3 -14.99 -12.94 20.30
CA SER A 3 -13.86 -12.11 19.84
C SER A 3 -12.99 -12.84 18.81
N LEU A 4 -12.85 -14.17 18.94
CA LEU A 4 -12.13 -15.00 17.97
C LEU A 4 -12.84 -15.08 16.61
N GLU A 5 -14.17 -15.22 16.61
CA GLU A 5 -14.97 -15.24 15.39
C GLU A 5 -14.94 -13.88 14.69
N GLN A 6 -15.01 -12.79 15.46
CA GLN A 6 -14.88 -11.44 14.94
C GLN A 6 -13.50 -11.21 14.33
N LEU A 7 -12.43 -11.65 14.98
CA LEU A 7 -11.08 -11.58 14.43
C LEU A 7 -10.94 -12.40 13.15
N SER A 8 -11.53 -13.59 13.11
CA SER A 8 -11.58 -14.44 11.92
C SER A 8 -12.28 -13.74 10.77
N GLN A 9 -13.44 -13.14 11.03
CA GLN A 9 -14.21 -12.41 10.02
C GLN A 9 -13.41 -11.22 9.47
N LEU A 10 -12.88 -10.36 10.35
CA LEU A 10 -12.05 -9.22 9.96
C LEU A 10 -10.82 -9.66 9.16
N THR A 11 -10.19 -10.76 9.54
CA THR A 11 -9.03 -11.32 8.81
C THR A 11 -9.44 -11.82 7.42
N ASN A 12 -10.62 -12.42 7.27
CA ASN A 12 -11.14 -12.86 5.98
C ASN A 12 -11.47 -11.68 5.06
N ASP A 13 -12.11 -10.65 5.60
CA ASP A 13 -12.48 -9.45 4.86
C ASP A 13 -11.22 -8.71 4.41
N LEU A 14 -10.24 -8.55 5.30
CA LEU A 14 -8.95 -7.96 4.96
C LEU A 14 -8.19 -8.78 3.91
N TYR A 15 -8.18 -10.11 4.04
CA TYR A 15 -7.58 -11.02 3.05
C TYR A 15 -8.20 -10.80 1.66
N ALA A 16 -9.54 -10.75 1.58
CA ALA A 16 -10.23 -10.53 0.32
C ALA A 16 -9.90 -9.16 -0.30
N LYS A 17 -9.83 -8.10 0.52
CA LYS A 17 -9.53 -6.73 0.03
C LYS A 17 -8.09 -6.57 -0.44
N VAL A 18 -7.13 -7.12 0.29
CA VAL A 18 -5.69 -7.00 -0.02
C VAL A 18 -5.30 -7.85 -1.23
N HIS A 19 -6.00 -8.96 -1.47
CA HIS A 19 -5.80 -9.78 -2.67
C HIS A 19 -6.62 -9.32 -3.89
N ALA A 20 -7.55 -8.38 -3.73
CA ALA A 20 -8.22 -7.77 -4.86
C ALA A 20 -7.23 -6.86 -5.63
N PRO A 21 -7.32 -6.81 -6.98
CA PRO A 21 -6.51 -5.88 -7.76
C PRO A 21 -6.85 -4.43 -7.38
N LEU A 22 -5.82 -3.59 -7.30
CA LEU A 22 -5.99 -2.15 -7.10
C LEU A 22 -6.72 -1.54 -8.31
N ASP A 23 -7.67 -0.65 -8.02
CA ASP A 23 -8.40 0.07 -9.06
C ASP A 23 -7.45 0.99 -9.85
N SER A 24 -7.70 1.13 -11.14
CA SER A 24 -6.93 2.03 -12.01
C SER A 24 -7.37 3.48 -11.83
N ASN A 25 -8.60 3.72 -11.39
CA ASN A 25 -9.08 5.04 -11.01
C ASN A 25 -8.48 5.46 -9.66
N HIS A 26 -7.89 6.65 -9.60
CA HIS A 26 -7.23 7.18 -8.42
C HIS A 26 -8.16 7.25 -7.19
N ASP A 27 -9.36 7.79 -7.35
CA ASP A 27 -10.30 7.99 -6.23
C ASP A 27 -10.82 6.65 -5.69
N LEU A 28 -11.05 5.68 -6.58
CA LEU A 28 -11.45 4.33 -6.18
C LEU A 28 -10.30 3.60 -5.48
N ARG A 29 -9.07 3.76 -5.98
CA ARG A 29 -7.86 3.20 -5.36
C ARG A 29 -7.62 3.78 -3.96
N GLU A 30 -7.78 5.09 -3.79
CA GLU A 30 -7.67 5.75 -2.49
C GLU A 30 -8.71 5.23 -1.50
N LYS A 31 -9.98 5.12 -1.93
CA LYS A 31 -11.04 4.49 -1.12
C LYS A 31 -10.73 3.03 -0.79
N GLN A 32 -10.16 2.26 -1.71
CA GLN A 32 -9.74 0.88 -1.41
C GLN A 32 -8.67 0.86 -0.30
N MET A 33 -7.68 1.76 -0.36
CA MET A 33 -6.64 1.86 0.67
C MET A 33 -7.22 2.28 2.02
N GLU A 34 -8.13 3.25 2.05
CA GLU A 34 -8.80 3.69 3.28
C GLU A 34 -9.60 2.54 3.92
N ASN A 35 -10.30 1.73 3.12
CA ASN A 35 -11.00 0.54 3.61
C ASN A 35 -10.04 -0.51 4.20
N ILE A 36 -8.88 -0.73 3.56
CA ILE A 36 -7.86 -1.65 4.08
C ILE A 36 -7.31 -1.12 5.41
N GLU A 37 -7.04 0.18 5.51
CA GLU A 37 -6.56 0.82 6.74
C GLU A 37 -7.58 0.71 7.87
N GLN A 38 -8.87 0.94 7.57
CA GLN A 38 -9.95 0.81 8.54
C GLN A 38 -10.07 -0.63 9.06
N LEU A 39 -10.02 -1.63 8.18
CA LEU A 39 -10.02 -3.04 8.58
C LEU A 39 -8.81 -3.40 9.45
N LEU A 40 -7.63 -2.85 9.15
CA LEU A 40 -6.43 -3.04 9.98
C LEU A 40 -6.61 -2.45 11.38
N LYS A 41 -7.20 -1.24 11.49
CA LYS A 41 -7.50 -0.59 12.78
C LYS A 41 -8.52 -1.39 13.59
N GLU A 42 -9.62 -1.80 12.97
CA GLU A 42 -10.65 -2.61 13.63
C GLU A 42 -10.08 -3.95 14.11
N ARG A 43 -9.25 -4.59 13.29
CA ARG A 43 -8.57 -5.83 13.66
C ARG A 43 -7.62 -5.62 14.85
N ALA A 44 -6.87 -4.52 14.89
CA ALA A 44 -6.00 -4.20 16.00
C ALA A 44 -6.78 -4.01 17.31
N LEU A 45 -7.89 -3.28 17.28
CA LEU A 45 -8.76 -3.08 18.45
C LEU A 45 -9.28 -4.41 19.02
N VAL A 46 -9.71 -5.34 18.17
CA VAL A 46 -10.17 -6.67 18.62
C VAL A 46 -9.02 -7.48 19.24
N MET A 47 -7.80 -7.32 18.74
CA MET A 47 -6.62 -7.98 19.33
C MET A 47 -6.24 -7.38 20.68
N GLU A 48 -6.35 -6.05 20.84
CA GLU A 48 -6.04 -5.34 22.09
C GLU A 48 -7.03 -5.66 23.22
N MET A 49 -8.30 -5.92 22.89
CA MET A 49 -9.33 -6.31 23.86
C MET A 49 -9.04 -7.66 24.56
N GLY A 50 -8.07 -8.42 24.06
CA GLY A 50 -7.66 -9.70 24.64
C GLY A 50 -8.46 -10.87 24.07
N LEU A 51 -7.73 -11.82 23.48
CA LEU A 51 -8.28 -13.05 22.92
C LEU A 51 -8.14 -14.19 23.93
N GLU A 52 -9.23 -14.92 24.17
CA GLU A 52 -9.14 -16.15 24.95
C GLU A 52 -8.30 -17.21 24.23
N ARG A 53 -7.52 -17.96 24.99
CA ARG A 53 -6.76 -19.10 24.47
C ARG A 53 -7.75 -20.15 23.91
N PRO A 54 -7.57 -20.65 22.68
CA PRO A 54 -8.48 -21.63 22.09
C PRO A 54 -8.46 -22.94 22.90
N LYS A 55 -9.61 -23.33 23.46
CA LYS A 55 -9.77 -24.50 24.34
C LYS A 55 -10.14 -25.76 23.56
N ASP A 56 -10.99 -25.62 22.55
CA ASP A 56 -11.52 -26.70 21.71
C ASP A 56 -10.85 -26.79 20.32
N GLN A 57 -11.08 -27.90 19.61
CA GLN A 57 -10.48 -28.11 18.28
C GLN A 57 -10.96 -27.11 17.23
N LYS A 58 -12.23 -26.67 17.28
CA LYS A 58 -12.79 -25.72 16.31
C LYS A 58 -12.10 -24.36 16.47
N SER A 59 -11.97 -23.87 17.70
CA SER A 59 -11.24 -22.64 18.01
C SER A 59 -9.77 -22.71 17.59
N LYS A 60 -9.11 -23.85 17.79
CA LYS A 60 -7.72 -24.06 17.33
C LYS A 60 -7.60 -23.99 15.81
N GLN A 61 -8.56 -24.56 15.08
CA GLN A 61 -8.59 -24.50 13.63
C GLN A 61 -8.76 -23.07 13.12
N ILE A 62 -9.69 -22.30 13.73
CA ILE A 62 -9.89 -20.88 13.42
C ILE A 62 -8.59 -20.09 13.63
N VAL A 63 -7.88 -20.30 14.75
CA VAL A 63 -6.61 -19.62 15.00
C VAL A 63 -5.56 -19.96 13.94
N ARG A 64 -5.45 -21.22 13.50
CA ARG A 64 -4.53 -21.58 12.40
C ARG A 64 -4.87 -20.85 11.10
N GLU A 65 -6.15 -20.79 10.75
CA GLU A 65 -6.60 -20.09 9.54
C GLU A 65 -6.31 -18.59 9.61
N ILE A 66 -6.54 -17.97 10.78
CA ILE A 66 -6.19 -16.58 11.02
C ILE A 66 -4.69 -16.36 10.82
N LEU A 67 -3.84 -17.21 11.39
CA LEU A 67 -2.39 -17.09 11.27
C LEU A 67 -1.91 -17.23 9.82
N MET A 68 -2.40 -18.23 9.09
CA MET A 68 -2.08 -18.44 7.68
C MET A 68 -2.48 -17.24 6.83
N LYS A 69 -3.71 -16.74 7.00
CA LYS A 69 -4.19 -15.55 6.26
C LYS A 69 -3.44 -14.29 6.67
N SER A 70 -3.10 -14.14 7.94
CA SER A 70 -2.33 -12.99 8.44
C SER A 70 -0.95 -12.93 7.79
N GLN A 71 -0.29 -14.09 7.61
CA GLN A 71 0.99 -14.14 6.90
C GLN A 71 0.84 -13.73 5.44
N ALA A 72 -0.14 -14.28 4.73
CA ALA A 72 -0.41 -13.92 3.34
C ALA A 72 -0.77 -12.44 3.15
N ILE A 73 -1.58 -11.87 4.07
CA ILE A 73 -1.90 -10.43 4.09
C ILE A 73 -0.61 -9.61 4.26
N GLN A 74 0.27 -10.00 5.18
CA GLN A 74 1.50 -9.26 5.43
C GLN A 74 2.42 -9.26 4.20
N GLU A 75 2.60 -10.42 3.56
CA GLU A 75 3.37 -10.54 2.32
C GLU A 75 2.77 -9.66 1.21
N LYS A 76 1.44 -9.67 1.06
CA LYS A 76 0.78 -8.90 0.01
C LYS A 76 0.81 -7.39 0.26
N LEU A 77 0.65 -6.94 1.51
CA LEU A 77 0.80 -5.52 1.85
C LEU A 77 2.23 -5.03 1.61
N ALA A 78 3.25 -5.86 1.89
CA ALA A 78 4.64 -5.52 1.58
C ALA A 78 4.87 -5.38 0.06
N GLU A 79 4.30 -6.29 -0.73
CA GLU A 79 4.33 -6.21 -2.20
C GLU A 79 3.66 -4.93 -2.71
N MET A 80 2.45 -4.62 -2.23
CA MET A 80 1.72 -3.41 -2.58
C MET A 80 2.50 -2.14 -2.23
N SER A 81 3.09 -2.08 -1.04
CA SER A 81 3.94 -0.97 -0.62
C SER A 81 5.15 -0.80 -1.55
N GLY A 82 5.80 -1.92 -1.94
CA GLY A 82 6.88 -1.92 -2.90
C GLY A 82 6.48 -1.37 -4.27
N MET A 83 5.33 -1.79 -4.81
CA MET A 83 4.80 -1.28 -6.08
C MET A 83 4.53 0.23 -6.03
N ILE A 84 3.88 0.70 -4.96
CA ILE A 84 3.61 2.14 -4.76
C ILE A 84 4.93 2.93 -4.71
N HIS A 85 5.95 2.40 -4.03
CA HIS A 85 7.24 3.06 -3.94
C HIS A 85 7.94 3.16 -5.31
N GLN A 86 7.82 2.12 -6.13
CA GLN A 86 8.31 2.13 -7.50
C GLN A 86 7.57 3.14 -8.38
N GLU A 87 6.23 3.21 -8.29
CA GLU A 87 5.41 4.21 -8.99
C GLU A 87 5.84 5.64 -8.65
N ILE A 88 6.05 5.93 -7.36
CA ILE A 88 6.52 7.24 -6.88
C ILE A 88 7.90 7.58 -7.49
N ASN A 89 8.81 6.61 -7.54
CA ASN A 89 10.15 6.82 -8.11
C ASN A 89 10.11 7.06 -9.62
N GLN A 90 9.28 6.32 -10.35
CA GLN A 90 9.07 6.55 -11.79
C GLN A 90 8.47 7.94 -12.05
N PHE A 91 7.52 8.38 -11.23
CA PHE A 91 6.94 9.72 -11.33
C PHE A 91 7.99 10.81 -11.11
N LYS A 92 8.85 10.67 -10.10
CA LYS A 92 9.96 11.59 -9.84
C LYS A 92 10.94 11.67 -11.02
N GLN A 93 11.30 10.53 -11.61
CA GLN A 93 12.19 10.48 -12.79
C GLN A 93 11.55 11.16 -14.00
N LYS A 94 10.27 10.88 -14.31
CA LYS A 94 9.54 11.54 -15.40
C LYS A 94 9.49 13.05 -15.20
N LYS A 95 9.25 13.52 -13.97
CA LYS A 95 9.26 14.95 -13.64
C LYS A 95 10.64 15.59 -13.85
N GLN A 96 11.73 14.91 -13.47
CA GLN A 96 13.09 15.38 -13.72
C GLN A 96 13.41 15.45 -15.21
N MET A 97 12.97 14.44 -15.98
CA MET A 97 13.19 14.39 -17.42
C MET A 97 12.44 15.54 -18.13
N ASN A 98 11.16 15.76 -17.82
CA ASN A 98 10.39 16.88 -18.40
C ASN A 98 11.03 18.24 -18.07
N ARG A 99 11.53 18.45 -16.84
CA ARG A 99 12.25 19.70 -16.49
C ARG A 99 13.51 19.92 -17.33
N LYS A 100 14.25 18.86 -17.69
CA LYS A 100 15.42 18.97 -18.58
C LYS A 100 15.03 19.36 -20.01
N TYR A 101 13.83 18.98 -20.47
CA TYR A 101 13.32 19.37 -21.78
C TYR A 101 12.75 20.80 -21.79
N ASP A 102 12.13 21.26 -20.71
CA ASP A 102 11.57 22.62 -20.61
C ASP A 102 12.62 23.71 -20.28
N LEU A 103 13.76 23.34 -19.67
CA LEU A 103 14.87 24.24 -19.33
C LEU A 103 16.19 23.81 -19.99
N PRO A 104 16.33 23.93 -21.33
CA PRO A 104 17.56 23.54 -22.02
C PRO A 104 18.79 24.44 -21.73
N TYR A 105 18.67 25.43 -20.83
CA TYR A 105 19.72 26.41 -20.52
C TYR A 105 20.29 26.33 -19.09
N ASP A 106 19.96 25.31 -18.30
CA ASP A 106 20.43 25.18 -16.91
C ASP A 106 21.71 24.32 -16.77
N GLY A 107 22.49 24.20 -17.85
CA GLY A 107 23.85 23.65 -17.81
C GLY A 107 24.85 24.76 -17.45
N PRO A 108 25.95 24.45 -16.75
CA PRO A 108 26.99 25.45 -16.48
C PRO A 108 27.47 26.00 -17.83
N THR A 109 27.22 27.28 -18.07
CA THR A 109 27.74 28.01 -19.22
C THR A 109 29.26 27.93 -19.12
N VAL A 110 29.85 27.01 -19.87
CA VAL A 110 31.29 26.98 -20.11
C VAL A 110 31.59 28.29 -20.83
N GLU A 111 32.13 29.25 -20.07
CA GLU A 111 32.77 30.47 -20.54
C GLU A 111 32.26 31.06 -21.87
N GLY A 112 31.31 32.00 -21.80
CA GLY A 112 31.33 33.14 -22.71
C GLY A 112 30.85 32.98 -24.16
N VAL A 113 29.78 32.24 -24.44
CA VAL A 113 29.11 32.32 -25.76
C VAL A 113 27.81 33.12 -25.65
N PHE A 114 27.92 34.44 -25.85
CA PHE A 114 26.77 35.30 -26.13
C PHE A 114 26.40 35.10 -27.61
N PHE A 115 25.24 34.51 -27.86
CA PHE A 115 24.64 34.57 -29.19
C PHE A 115 24.21 36.01 -29.46
N ASP A 116 25.01 36.70 -30.28
CA ASP A 116 24.65 37.98 -30.88
C ASP A 116 23.32 37.80 -31.63
N LYS A 117 22.25 38.38 -31.08
CA LYS A 117 20.96 38.43 -31.73
C LYS A 117 21.10 39.36 -32.93
N ARG A 118 21.23 38.75 -34.11
CA ARG A 118 21.10 39.45 -35.38
C ARG A 118 19.63 39.45 -35.83
N GLU A 119 19.18 40.66 -36.14
CA GLU A 119 17.95 41.10 -36.85
C GLU A 119 16.66 41.19 -36.03
#